data_AF-A0A2V9VZB7-F1
#
_entry.id   AF-A0A2V9VZB7-F1
#
_cell.length_a   1.000
_cell.length_b   1.000
_cell.length_c   1.000
_cell.angle_alpha   90.00
_cell.angle_beta   90.00
_cell.angle_gamma   90.00
#
_symmetry.space_group_name_H-M   'P 1'
#
loop_
_entity.id
_entity.type
_entity.pdbx_description
1 polymer ?
#
loop_
_entity_poly.entity_id
_entity_poly.type
_entity_poly.pdbx_seq_one_letter_code
_entity_poly.pdbx_strand_id
1 'polypeptide(L)'
;MRTYESAGVVQIVKGRHNAELTLKNFEVEQSPADRHEGWRYFLEKSTLKAGTDPAEATELRQAELEQRESKATQDSEGNGGFSR
;
A
#
# COMPACT_ATOMS: atom_id res chain seq x y z
N MET A 1 4.34 -2.31 19.84
CA MET A 1 3.86 -3.06 18.67
C MET A 1 3.29 -2.03 17.70
N ARG A 2 3.93 -1.78 16.55
CA ARG A 2 3.36 -0.91 15.52
C ARG A 2 2.64 -1.80 14.54
N THR A 3 1.40 -2.15 14.84
CA THR A 3 0.51 -2.76 13.85
C THR A 3 0.10 -1.64 12.91
N TYR A 4 0.72 -1.58 11.74
CA TYR A 4 0.21 -0.81 10.62
C TYR A 4 -1.19 -1.35 10.33
N GLU A 5 -2.22 -0.57 10.64
CA GLU A 5 -3.59 -0.92 10.28
C GLU A 5 -3.90 -0.28 8.93
N SER A 6 -3.92 -1.10 7.90
CA SER A 6 -4.27 -0.65 6.57
C SER A 6 -5.79 -0.49 6.45
N ALA A 7 -6.30 0.70 6.78
CA ALA A 7 -7.69 1.07 6.52
C ALA A 7 -7.91 1.69 5.12
N GLY A 8 -6.86 1.72 4.29
CA GLY A 8 -6.88 2.42 3.00
C GLY A 8 -7.53 1.61 1.88
N VAL A 9 -8.54 2.20 1.24
CA VAL A 9 -9.13 1.71 -0.03
C VAL A 9 -8.18 2.03 -1.19
N VAL A 10 -7.89 1.03 -2.02
CA VAL A 10 -7.05 1.17 -3.21
C VAL A 10 -7.90 1.49 -4.42
N GLN A 11 -7.55 2.54 -5.16
CA GLN A 11 -8.09 2.79 -6.51
C GLN A 11 -7.01 2.60 -7.56
N ILE A 12 -7.25 1.74 -8.55
CA ILE A 12 -6.30 1.51 -9.65
C ILE A 12 -6.58 2.47 -10.80
N VAL A 13 -5.68 3.43 -10.98
CA VAL A 13 -5.77 4.45 -12.02
C VAL A 13 -4.83 4.14 -13.18
N LYS A 14 -5.34 4.20 -14.41
CA LYS A 14 -4.52 3.97 -15.61
C LYS A 14 -3.63 5.17 -15.90
N GLY A 15 -2.32 4.95 -15.83
CA GLY A 15 -1.30 5.91 -16.25
C GLY A 15 -0.95 6.93 -15.16
N ARG A 16 0.32 7.35 -15.15
CA ARG A 16 0.90 8.20 -14.11
C ARG A 16 0.20 9.56 -13.99
N HIS A 17 -0.03 10.23 -15.11
CA HIS A 17 -0.63 11.56 -15.11
C HIS A 17 -2.02 11.58 -14.46
N ASN A 18 -2.86 10.60 -14.80
CA ASN A 18 -4.19 10.46 -14.22
C ASN A 18 -4.10 10.15 -12.72
N ALA A 19 -3.17 9.29 -12.32
CA ALA A 19 -2.95 8.98 -10.90
C ALA A 19 -2.54 10.23 -10.10
N GLU A 20 -1.66 11.09 -10.66
CA GLU A 20 -1.24 12.35 -10.03
C GLU A 20 -2.41 13.35 -9.92
N LEU A 21 -3.29 13.43 -10.92
CA LEU A 21 -4.49 14.26 -10.85
C LEU A 21 -5.48 13.75 -9.79
N THR A 22 -5.74 12.44 -9.76
CA THR A 22 -6.60 11.82 -8.75
C THR A 22 -6.07 12.03 -7.35
N LEU A 23 -4.75 11.87 -7.13
CA LEU A 23 -4.12 12.11 -5.83
C LEU A 23 -4.39 13.53 -5.34
N LYS A 24 -4.20 14.54 -6.20
CA LYS A 24 -4.44 15.95 -5.81
C LYS A 24 -5.89 16.20 -5.41
N ASN A 25 -6.85 15.60 -6.10
CA ASN A 25 -8.26 15.73 -5.75
C ASN A 25 -8.52 15.12 -4.37
N PHE A 26 -7.99 13.93 -4.09
CA PHE A 26 -8.12 13.31 -2.77
C PHE A 26 -7.44 14.10 -1.65
N GLU A 27 -6.26 14.69 -1.90
CA GLU A 27 -5.58 15.54 -0.91
C GLU A 27 -6.38 16.81 -0.58
N VAL A 28 -7.10 17.36 -1.56
CA VAL A 28 -8.00 18.52 -1.39
C VAL A 28 -9.24 18.14 -0.60
N GLU A 29 -9.83 16.98 -0.90
CA GLU A 29 -11.04 16.46 -0.25
C GLU A 29 -10.76 15.84 1.13
N GLN A 30 -9.48 15.60 1.46
CA GLN A 30 -9.09 14.96 2.71
C GLN A 30 -9.52 15.77 3.93
N SER A 31 -10.11 15.09 4.92
CA SER A 31 -10.54 15.74 6.15
C SER A 31 -9.34 16.31 6.92
N PRO A 32 -9.50 17.48 7.58
CA PRO A 32 -8.45 18.02 8.43
C PRO A 32 -8.07 17.10 9.58
N ALA A 33 -9.03 16.36 10.15
CA ALA A 33 -8.80 15.41 11.24
C ALA A 33 -7.85 14.29 10.80
N ASP A 34 -8.12 13.66 9.66
CA ASP A 34 -7.25 12.60 9.10
C ASP A 34 -5.84 13.13 8.82
N ARG A 35 -5.73 14.37 8.31
CA ARG A 35 -4.42 15.01 8.11
C ARG A 35 -3.67 15.25 9.42
N HIS A 36 -4.36 15.68 10.46
CA HIS A 36 -3.77 15.90 11.78
C HIS A 36 -3.31 14.59 12.43
N GLU A 37 -4.02 13.50 12.18
CA GLU A 37 -3.64 12.15 12.61
C GLU A 37 -2.54 11.52 11.73
N GLY A 38 -2.15 12.18 10.64
CA GLY A 38 -1.05 11.77 9.78
C GLY A 38 -1.44 10.81 8.66
N TRP A 39 -2.74 10.53 8.46
CA TRP A 39 -3.22 9.78 7.31
C TRP A 39 -2.96 10.58 6.03
N ARG A 40 -2.49 9.90 4.98
CA ARG A 40 -2.20 10.52 3.68
C ARG A 40 -2.44 9.55 2.53
N TYR A 41 -2.90 10.10 1.41
CA TYR A 41 -2.93 9.39 0.13
C TYR A 41 -1.52 9.37 -0.49
N PHE A 42 -1.22 8.34 -1.27
CA PHE A 42 0.04 8.22 -2.01
C PHE A 42 -0.16 7.39 -3.28
N LEU A 43 0.82 7.45 -4.19
CA LEU A 43 0.84 6.63 -5.39
C LEU A 43 1.77 5.43 -5.20
N GLU A 44 1.28 4.27 -5.58
CA GLU A 44 2.05 3.03 -5.64
C GLU A 44 1.96 2.46 -7.05
N LYS A 45 3.06 1.84 -7.52
CA LYS A 45 3.03 1.06 -8.77
C LYS A 45 2.36 -0.27 -8.50
N SER A 46 1.40 -0.64 -9.34
CA SER A 46 0.73 -1.92 -9.25
C SER A 46 0.69 -2.62 -10.61
N THR A 47 0.67 -3.95 -10.60
CA THR A 47 0.41 -4.80 -11.76
C THR A 47 -1.08 -5.07 -11.96
N LEU A 48 -1.93 -4.64 -11.01
CA LEU A 48 -3.37 -4.75 -11.08
C LEU A 48 -3.94 -3.92 -12.23
N LYS A 49 -5.05 -4.38 -12.80
CA LYS A 49 -5.67 -3.74 -13.94
C LYS A 49 -6.44 -2.49 -13.49
N ALA A 50 -6.34 -1.42 -14.28
CA ALA A 50 -7.19 -0.26 -14.05
C ALA A 50 -8.67 -0.63 -14.23
N GLY A 51 -9.52 -0.14 -13.33
CA GLY A 51 -10.93 -0.50 -13.26
C GLY A 51 -11.24 -1.75 -12.44
N THR A 52 -10.25 -2.38 -11.81
CA THR A 52 -10.49 -3.35 -10.72
C THR A 52 -11.27 -2.68 -9.61
N ASP A 53 -12.24 -3.41 -9.03
CA ASP A 53 -13.05 -2.91 -7.92
C ASP A 53 -12.16 -2.50 -6.73
N PRO A 54 -12.43 -1.37 -6.04
CA PRO A 54 -11.56 -0.92 -4.97
C PRO A 54 -11.43 -1.89 -3.78
N ALA A 55 -12.47 -2.67 -3.46
CA ALA A 55 -12.37 -3.67 -2.40
C ALA A 55 -11.48 -4.84 -2.86
N GLU A 56 -11.71 -5.34 -4.08
CA GLU A 56 -10.87 -6.40 -4.68
C GLU A 56 -9.40 -5.95 -4.79
N ALA A 57 -9.14 -4.72 -5.25
CA ALA A 57 -7.79 -4.16 -5.34
C ALA A 57 -7.12 -4.04 -3.98
N THR A 58 -7.89 -3.76 -2.93
CA THR A 58 -7.40 -3.68 -1.55
C THR A 58 -6.99 -5.07 -1.06
N GLU A 59 -7.85 -6.08 -1.22
CA GLU A 59 -7.55 -7.46 -0.83
C GLU A 59 -6.30 -8.00 -1.53
N LEU A 60 -6.19 -7.79 -2.85
CA LEU A 60 -5.03 -8.25 -3.63
C LEU A 60 -3.73 -7.57 -3.19
N ARG A 61 -3.77 -6.26 -2.88
CA ARG A 61 -2.60 -5.54 -2.35
C ARG A 61 -2.20 -6.06 -0.97
N GLN A 62 -3.16 -6.35 -0.08
CA GLN A 62 -2.84 -6.92 1.23
C GLN A 62 -2.17 -8.28 1.11
N ALA A 63 -2.72 -9.17 0.28
CA ALA A 63 -2.13 -10.48 0.05
C ALA A 63 -0.70 -10.39 -0.51
N GLU A 64 -0.40 -9.40 -1.35
CA GLU A 64 0.96 -9.16 -1.85
C GLU A 64 1.92 -8.66 -0.74
N LEU A 65 1.45 -7.77 0.13
CA LEU A 65 2.24 -7.28 1.27
C LEU A 65 2.56 -8.41 2.24
N GLU A 66 1.57 -9.20 2.64
CA GLU A 66 1.73 -10.35 3.54
C GLU A 66 2.75 -11.37 2.99
N GLN A 67 2.72 -11.62 1.68
CA GLN A 67 3.70 -12.50 1.01
C GLN A 67 5.11 -11.92 1.04
N ARG A 68 5.27 -10.62 0.79
CA ARG A 68 6.57 -9.93 0.85
C ARG A 68 7.14 -9.94 2.26
N GLU A 69 6.31 -9.68 3.28
CA GLU A 69 6.70 -9.72 4.68
C GLU A 69 7.11 -11.14 5.11
N SER A 70 6.31 -12.15 4.75
CA SER A 70 6.62 -13.56 5.04
C SER A 70 7.96 -14.00 4.44
N LYS A 71 8.24 -13.59 3.20
CA LYS A 71 9.53 -13.88 2.54
C LYS A 71 10.69 -13.17 3.24
N ALA A 72 10.52 -11.90 3.60
CA ALA A 72 11.54 -11.13 4.29
C ALA A 72 11.89 -11.73 5.67
N THR A 73 10.92 -12.30 6.38
CA THR A 73 11.17 -13.00 7.65
C THR A 73 11.95 -14.31 7.46
N GLN A 74 11.65 -15.08 6.41
CA GLN A 74 12.38 -16.32 6.11
C GLN A 74 13.84 -16.05 5.69
N ASP A 75 14.09 -15.00 4.91
CA ASP A 75 15.44 -14.61 4.50
C ASP A 75 16.29 -14.11 5.68
N SER A 76 15.66 -13.59 6.75
CA SER A 76 16.36 -13.10 7.94
C SER A 76 16.77 -14.21 8.93
N GLU A 77 16.13 -15.38 8.90
CA GLU A 77 16.49 -16.54 9.72
C GLU A 77 17.57 -17.44 9.07
N GLY A 78 17.86 -17.23 7.79
CA GLY A 78 18.82 -18.05 7.02
C GLY A 78 20.30 -17.64 7.11
N ASN A 79 20.65 -16.48 7.68
CA ASN A 79 22.03 -15.95 7.67
C ASN A 79 22.77 -16.03 9.02
N GLY A 80 22.31 -16.87 9.95
CA GLY A 80 22.92 -17.04 11.28
C GLY A 80 24.01 -18.11 11.37
N GLY A 81 24.45 -18.72 10.26
CA GLY A 81 25.31 -19.89 10.29
C GLY A 81 26.72 -19.67 9.75
N PHE A 82 27.60 -18.98 10.49
CA PHE A 82 29.09 -19.05 10.44
C PHE A 82 29.62 -18.14 11.58
N SER A 83 30.53 -18.47 12.49
CA SER A 83 31.48 -19.57 12.68
C SER A 83 31.90 -19.59 14.16
N ARG A 84 32.24 -20.75 14.70
CA ARG A 84 33.46 -21.01 15.51
C ARG A 84 33.58 -22.50 15.81
#